data_AF-A0A1B8G8J7-F1
#
_entry.id   AF-A0A1B8G8J7-F1
#
_cell.length_a   1.000
_cell.length_b   1.000
_cell.length_c   1.000
_cell.angle_alpha   90.00
_cell.angle_beta   90.00
_cell.angle_gamma   90.00
#
_symmetry.space_group_name_H-M   'P 1'
#
loop_
_entity.id
_entity.type
_entity.pdbx_description
1 polymer ?
#
loop_
_entity_poly.entity_id
_entity_poly.type
_entity_poly.pdbx_seq_one_letter_code
_entity_poly.pdbx_strand_id
1 'polypeptide(L)'
;MTIMVATGLYGQETLHDEHHGLYEHVVALGKILFDQQRVAGFTEGYIFCFEPGVIFPLFFVAMKCRHPLIRRQAIALLETANHQEGTWESVGAAKVAEFVMGVEEENLPQGAGSEQVLESARVHLVNISSKIERRRIDLRCLLRTSEEDSWYFREGTVFY
;
A
#
# COMPACT_ATOMS: atom_id res chain seq x y z
N MET A 1 -2.98 -12.21 -9.17
CA MET A 1 -2.68 -13.16 -8.09
C MET A 1 -1.27 -13.75 -8.14
N THR A 2 -0.57 -13.72 -9.29
CA THR A 2 0.78 -14.31 -9.46
C THR A 2 1.79 -13.91 -8.38
N ILE A 3 1.91 -12.61 -8.08
CA ILE A 3 2.87 -12.11 -7.08
C ILE A 3 2.58 -12.69 -5.69
N MET A 4 1.32 -12.68 -5.26
CA MET A 4 0.94 -13.17 -3.93
C MET A 4 1.27 -14.65 -3.72
N VAL A 5 1.11 -15.48 -4.76
CA VAL A 5 1.45 -16.90 -4.70
C VAL A 5 2.97 -17.11 -4.68
N ALA A 6 3.71 -16.32 -5.47
CA ALA A 6 5.16 -16.42 -5.56
C ALA A 6 5.86 -16.01 -4.24
N THR A 7 5.40 -14.94 -3.59
CA THR A 7 6.09 -14.40 -2.40
C THR A 7 5.48 -14.87 -1.08
N GLY A 8 4.22 -15.30 -1.07
CA GLY A 8 3.49 -15.64 0.16
C GLY A 8 3.99 -16.88 0.91
N LEU A 9 4.85 -17.70 0.30
CA LEU A 9 5.34 -18.96 0.88
C LEU A 9 6.61 -18.80 1.72
N TYR A 10 7.38 -17.73 1.49
CA TYR A 10 8.76 -17.64 2.00
C TYR A 10 8.93 -16.61 3.12
N GLY A 11 7.87 -15.86 3.48
CA GLY A 11 7.86 -14.92 4.61
C GLY A 11 8.83 -13.73 4.49
N GLN A 12 9.60 -13.65 3.40
CA GLN A 12 10.55 -12.58 3.11
C GLN A 12 9.90 -11.55 2.19
N GLU A 13 9.88 -10.30 2.65
CA GLU A 13 9.25 -9.20 1.92
C GLU A 13 10.11 -8.71 0.74
N THR A 14 11.43 -8.86 0.83
CA THR A 14 12.40 -8.54 -0.23
C THR A 14 12.17 -9.31 -1.54
N LEU A 15 11.52 -10.47 -1.51
CA LEU A 15 11.20 -11.26 -2.71
C LEU A 15 10.28 -10.52 -3.68
N HIS A 16 9.54 -9.51 -3.20
CA HIS A 16 8.71 -8.66 -4.05
C HIS A 16 9.52 -7.86 -5.09
N ASP A 17 10.82 -7.69 -4.89
CA ASP A 17 11.69 -6.96 -5.81
C ASP A 17 11.88 -7.66 -7.17
N GLU A 18 11.70 -8.98 -7.21
CA GLU A 18 11.75 -9.74 -8.47
C GLU A 18 10.54 -9.44 -9.38
N HIS A 19 9.56 -8.69 -8.88
CA HIS A 19 8.28 -8.44 -9.54
C HIS A 19 8.01 -6.96 -9.86
N HIS A 20 9.04 -6.09 -9.85
CA HIS A 20 8.89 -4.66 -10.16
C HIS A 20 8.12 -4.38 -11.46
N GLY A 21 8.41 -5.11 -12.54
CA GLY A 21 7.71 -4.92 -13.81
C GLY A 21 6.22 -5.24 -13.76
N LEU A 22 5.81 -6.22 -12.93
CA LEU A 22 4.39 -6.52 -12.71
C LEU A 22 3.72 -5.42 -11.88
N TYR A 23 4.41 -4.86 -10.89
CA TYR A 23 3.91 -3.73 -10.11
C TYR A 23 3.71 -2.48 -10.96
N GLU A 24 4.69 -2.14 -11.80
CA GLU A 24 4.57 -1.03 -12.75
C GLU A 24 3.36 -1.23 -13.68
N HIS A 25 3.16 -2.45 -14.16
CA HIS A 25 2.00 -2.77 -15.00
C HIS A 25 0.66 -2.55 -14.28
N VAL A 26 0.55 -2.94 -13.00
CA VAL A 26 -0.66 -2.68 -12.19
C VAL A 26 -0.92 -1.18 -12.04
N VAL A 27 0.12 -0.39 -11.76
CA VAL A 27 0.01 1.08 -11.63
C VAL A 27 -0.39 1.71 -12.96
N ALA A 28 0.21 1.26 -14.07
CA ALA A 28 -0.11 1.74 -15.42
C ALA A 28 -1.58 1.47 -15.78
N LEU A 29 -2.08 0.25 -15.51
CA LEU A 29 -3.49 -0.09 -15.73
C LEU A 29 -4.42 0.74 -14.83
N GLY A 30 -4.06 0.91 -13.55
CA GLY A 30 -4.82 1.77 -12.63
C GLY A 30 -4.94 3.20 -13.15
N LYS A 31 -3.84 3.77 -13.64
CA LYS A 31 -3.83 5.11 -14.25
C LYS A 31 -4.76 5.19 -15.47
N ILE A 32 -4.70 4.22 -16.37
CA ILE A 32 -5.59 4.18 -17.55
C ILE A 32 -7.06 4.14 -17.13
N LEU A 33 -7.41 3.31 -16.14
CA LEU A 33 -8.77 3.20 -15.63
C LEU A 33 -9.27 4.53 -15.04
N PHE A 34 -8.46 5.20 -14.22
CA PHE A 34 -8.83 6.50 -13.68
C PHE A 34 -8.94 7.56 -14.77
N ASP A 35 -8.02 7.62 -15.72
CA ASP A 35 -8.09 8.57 -16.84
C ASP A 35 -9.37 8.37 -17.66
N GLN A 36 -9.79 7.13 -17.89
CA GLN A 36 -11.06 6.82 -18.56
C GLN A 36 -12.29 7.25 -17.75
N GLN A 37 -12.30 6.99 -16.43
CA GLN A 37 -13.38 7.46 -15.55
C GLN A 37 -13.47 8.99 -15.55
N ARG A 38 -12.31 9.67 -15.62
CA ARG A 38 -12.27 11.13 -15.70
C ARG A 38 -12.87 11.64 -17.00
N VAL A 39 -12.50 11.05 -18.14
CA VAL A 39 -13.04 11.40 -19.46
C VAL A 39 -14.55 11.13 -19.53
N ALA A 40 -15.03 10.07 -18.88
CA ALA A 40 -16.46 9.75 -18.82
C ALA A 40 -17.28 10.66 -17.89
N GLY A 41 -16.67 11.66 -17.24
CA GLY A 41 -17.37 12.65 -16.42
C GLY A 41 -17.67 12.18 -14.99
N PHE A 42 -17.09 11.07 -14.52
CA PHE A 42 -17.23 10.61 -13.12
C PHE A 42 -16.31 11.37 -12.14
N THR A 43 -15.69 12.47 -12.56
CA THR A 43 -14.60 13.18 -11.86
C THR A 43 -14.95 13.92 -10.58
N GLU A 44 -16.22 14.24 -10.35
CA GLU A 44 -16.62 15.09 -9.21
C GLU A 44 -17.44 14.34 -8.17
N GLY A 45 -17.75 13.06 -8.42
CA GLY A 45 -18.53 12.22 -7.53
C GLY A 45 -17.67 11.25 -6.74
N TYR A 46 -18.08 10.96 -5.51
CA TYR A 46 -17.59 9.79 -4.78
C TYR A 46 -18.16 8.52 -5.43
N ILE A 47 -17.29 7.58 -5.80
CA ILE A 47 -17.68 6.32 -6.44
C ILE A 47 -17.80 5.24 -5.38
N PHE A 48 -18.91 4.51 -5.37
CA PHE A 48 -19.11 3.36 -4.49
C PHE A 48 -19.49 2.12 -5.30
N CYS A 49 -18.80 1.01 -5.06
CA CYS A 49 -19.08 -0.30 -5.62
C CYS A 49 -18.96 -1.37 -4.53
N PHE A 50 -19.72 -2.46 -4.61
CA PHE A 50 -19.55 -3.61 -3.72
C PHE A 50 -18.46 -4.58 -4.19
N GLU A 51 -18.21 -4.61 -5.49
CA GLU A 51 -17.23 -5.51 -6.09
C GLU A 51 -15.80 -5.01 -5.84
N PRO A 52 -14.84 -5.92 -5.59
CA PRO A 52 -13.43 -5.55 -5.55
C PRO A 52 -12.99 -5.06 -6.92
N GLY A 53 -12.23 -3.97 -6.94
CA GLY A 53 -11.77 -3.31 -8.15
C GLY A 53 -10.30 -2.97 -8.08
N VAL A 54 -9.97 -1.70 -8.28
CA VAL A 54 -8.62 -1.18 -8.45
C VAL A 54 -7.96 -0.78 -7.12
N ILE A 55 -8.73 -0.57 -6.04
CA ILE A 55 -8.20 -0.11 -4.74
C ILE A 55 -7.25 -1.16 -4.16
N PHE A 56 -7.69 -2.42 -4.05
CA PHE A 56 -6.85 -3.47 -3.47
C PHE A 56 -5.54 -3.71 -4.25
N PRO A 57 -5.54 -3.87 -5.60
CA PRO A 57 -4.31 -3.99 -6.37
C PRO A 57 -3.32 -2.83 -6.17
N LEU A 58 -3.80 -1.58 -6.17
CA LEU A 58 -2.94 -0.41 -5.94
C LEU A 58 -2.42 -0.36 -4.51
N PHE A 59 -3.27 -0.68 -3.53
CA PHE A 59 -2.85 -0.78 -2.13
C PHE A 59 -1.79 -1.85 -1.95
N PHE A 60 -1.95 -3.01 -2.59
CA PHE A 60 -0.97 -4.09 -2.57
C PHE A 60 0.38 -3.64 -3.16
N VAL A 61 0.37 -2.89 -4.27
CA VAL A 61 1.60 -2.29 -4.82
C VAL A 61 2.23 -1.34 -3.80
N ALA A 62 1.45 -0.42 -3.24
CA ALA A 62 1.91 0.59 -2.29
C ALA A 62 2.49 -0.02 -0.99
N MET A 63 2.04 -1.21 -0.62
CA MET A 63 2.51 -1.94 0.56
C MET A 63 3.75 -2.80 0.30
N LYS A 64 3.79 -3.50 -0.84
CA LYS A 64 4.77 -4.56 -1.10
C LYS A 64 5.92 -4.13 -2.01
N CYS A 65 5.71 -3.17 -2.91
CA CYS A 65 6.77 -2.71 -3.80
C CYS A 65 7.72 -1.76 -3.07
N ARG A 66 9.02 -2.06 -3.09
CA ARG A 66 10.08 -1.18 -2.53
C ARG A 66 10.60 -0.16 -3.54
N HIS A 67 10.25 -0.25 -4.81
CA HIS A 67 10.70 0.72 -5.81
C HIS A 67 10.09 2.11 -5.55
N PRO A 68 10.90 3.17 -5.35
CA PRO A 68 10.44 4.46 -4.83
C PRO A 68 9.35 5.12 -5.65
N LEU A 69 9.52 5.11 -6.96
CA LEU A 69 8.60 5.77 -7.89
C LEU A 69 7.27 5.01 -8.00
N ILE A 70 7.32 3.69 -8.23
CA ILE A 70 6.13 2.84 -8.39
C ILE A 70 5.26 2.89 -7.12
N ARG A 71 5.89 2.77 -5.95
CA ARG A 71 5.18 2.82 -4.66
C ARG A 71 4.45 4.15 -4.46
N ARG A 72 5.14 5.27 -4.68
CA ARG A 72 4.57 6.63 -4.53
C ARG A 72 3.49 6.92 -5.57
N GLN A 73 3.64 6.41 -6.79
CA GLN A 73 2.60 6.52 -7.83
C GLN A 73 1.33 5.76 -7.43
N ALA A 74 1.45 4.55 -6.89
CA ALA A 74 0.29 3.79 -6.41
C ALA A 74 -0.45 4.53 -5.28
N ILE A 75 0.30 5.11 -4.33
CA ILE A 75 -0.27 5.94 -3.26
C ILE A 75 -1.01 7.15 -3.85
N ALA A 76 -0.38 7.91 -4.75
CA ALA A 76 -0.99 9.10 -5.35
C ALA A 76 -2.28 8.77 -6.14
N LEU A 77 -2.32 7.62 -6.83
CA LEU A 77 -3.54 7.15 -7.50
C LEU A 77 -4.65 6.86 -6.48
N LEU A 78 -4.34 6.22 -5.35
CA LEU A 78 -5.32 5.96 -4.29
C LEU A 78 -5.83 7.26 -3.65
N GLU A 79 -4.96 8.24 -3.38
CA GLU A 79 -5.36 9.52 -2.79
C GLU A 79 -6.33 10.31 -3.68
N THR A 80 -6.19 10.21 -4.99
CA THR A 80 -6.96 11.00 -5.96
C THR A 80 -8.20 10.27 -6.49
N ALA A 81 -8.38 8.99 -6.17
CA ALA A 81 -9.44 8.15 -6.70
C ALA A 81 -10.86 8.52 -6.21
N ASN A 82 -11.00 9.04 -4.97
CA ASN A 82 -12.29 9.30 -4.30
C ASN A 82 -13.32 8.14 -4.49
N HIS A 83 -12.84 6.92 -4.31
CA HIS A 83 -13.55 5.67 -4.61
C HIS A 83 -13.59 4.76 -3.38
N GLN A 84 -14.69 4.02 -3.21
CA GLN A 84 -14.85 2.94 -2.24
C GLN A 84 -15.35 1.63 -2.88
N GLU A 85 -14.68 0.52 -2.54
CA GLU A 85 -14.94 -0.85 -2.97
C GLU A 85 -15.29 -1.71 -1.73
N GLY A 86 -16.58 -1.84 -1.44
CA GLY A 86 -17.07 -2.47 -0.22
C GLY A 86 -16.57 -1.72 1.02
N THR A 87 -15.68 -2.34 1.80
CA THR A 87 -15.04 -1.74 2.98
C THR A 87 -13.73 -1.01 2.66
N TRP A 88 -13.24 -1.11 1.43
CA TRP A 88 -11.99 -0.47 1.00
C TRP A 88 -12.25 0.95 0.52
N GLU A 89 -11.83 1.94 1.28
CA GLU A 89 -11.83 3.33 0.83
C GLU A 89 -10.44 3.73 0.34
N SER A 90 -10.39 4.32 -0.84
CA SER A 90 -9.13 4.67 -1.53
C SER A 90 -8.24 5.61 -0.72
N VAL A 91 -8.79 6.70 -0.18
CA VAL A 91 -8.05 7.67 0.64
C VAL A 91 -7.54 7.03 1.94
N GLY A 92 -8.39 6.25 2.62
CA GLY A 92 -7.99 5.51 3.80
C GLY A 92 -6.85 4.52 3.50
N ALA A 93 -6.95 3.77 2.40
CA ALA A 93 -5.91 2.86 1.94
C ALA A 93 -4.59 3.58 1.64
N ALA A 94 -4.64 4.76 1.02
CA ALA A 94 -3.46 5.60 0.80
C ALA A 94 -2.79 6.00 2.11
N LYS A 95 -3.55 6.47 3.11
CA LYS A 95 -3.00 6.87 4.41
C LYS A 95 -2.36 5.72 5.18
N VAL A 96 -2.93 4.53 5.08
CA VAL A 96 -2.27 3.33 5.64
C VAL A 96 -0.95 3.04 4.93
N ALA A 97 -0.94 3.08 3.59
CA ALA A 97 0.27 2.82 2.82
C ALA A 97 1.37 3.87 3.06
N GLU A 98 1.02 5.15 3.18
CA GLU A 98 1.95 6.22 3.57
C GLU A 98 2.56 5.99 4.95
N PHE A 99 1.73 5.62 5.94
CA PHE A 99 2.21 5.31 7.27
C PHE A 99 3.20 4.15 7.25
N VAL A 100 2.87 3.07 6.54
CA VAL A 100 3.75 1.90 6.43
C VAL A 100 5.05 2.25 5.72
N MET A 101 4.99 3.04 4.65
CA MET A 101 6.19 3.56 3.98
C MET A 101 7.06 4.37 4.94
N GLY A 102 6.46 5.25 5.75
CA GLY A 102 7.19 6.02 6.77
C GLY A 102 7.81 5.16 7.86
N VAL A 103 7.14 4.09 8.29
CA VAL A 103 7.69 3.12 9.25
C VAL A 103 8.92 2.41 8.68
N GLU A 104 8.86 1.98 7.41
CA GLU A 104 9.95 1.27 6.75
C GLU A 104 11.15 2.18 6.41
N GLU A 105 10.87 3.43 6.04
CA GLU A 105 11.88 4.41 5.62
C GLU A 105 12.49 5.20 6.81
N GLU A 106 12.03 5.02 8.04
CA GLU A 106 12.39 5.85 9.22
C GLU A 106 13.90 6.02 9.46
N ASN A 107 14.67 4.96 9.21
CA ASN A 107 16.12 4.95 9.45
C ASN A 107 16.95 5.17 8.18
N LEU A 108 16.31 5.51 7.06
CA LEU A 108 17.02 5.79 5.82
C LEU A 108 17.62 7.20 5.83
N PRO A 109 18.82 7.38 5.25
CA PRO A 109 19.38 8.71 5.03
C PRO A 109 18.43 9.57 4.18
N GLN A 110 18.45 10.89 4.43
CA GLN A 110 17.67 11.82 3.63
C GLN A 110 18.02 11.69 2.13
N GLY A 111 17.03 11.39 1.29
CA GLY A 111 17.22 11.19 -0.14
C GLY A 111 17.62 9.78 -0.57
N ALA A 112 17.75 8.84 0.37
CA ALA A 112 17.85 7.41 0.04
C ALA A 112 16.53 6.91 -0.58
N GLY A 113 16.63 6.11 -1.64
CA GLY A 113 15.49 5.43 -2.23
C GLY A 113 14.98 4.33 -1.31
N SER A 114 13.68 4.07 -1.35
CA SER A 114 13.04 2.96 -0.66
C SER A 114 13.55 1.57 -1.08
N GLU A 115 14.29 1.44 -2.19
CA GLU A 115 15.02 0.20 -2.49
C GLU A 115 16.08 -0.15 -1.43
N GLN A 116 16.50 0.83 -0.60
CA GLN A 116 17.48 0.64 0.45
C GLN A 116 16.87 0.15 1.78
N VAL A 117 15.54 0.03 1.87
CA VAL A 117 14.87 -0.55 3.04
C VAL A 117 15.30 -2.01 3.19
N LEU A 118 16.01 -2.36 4.26
CA LEU A 118 16.45 -3.74 4.54
C LEU A 118 15.26 -4.64 4.92
N GLU A 119 15.40 -5.96 4.75
CA GLU A 119 14.37 -6.95 5.17
C GLU A 119 13.94 -6.77 6.63
N SER A 120 14.88 -6.47 7.52
CA SER A 120 14.60 -6.27 8.95
C SER A 120 13.77 -5.01 9.24
N ALA A 121 13.75 -4.05 8.32
CA ALA A 121 12.95 -2.83 8.42
C ALA A 121 11.59 -2.97 7.72
N ARG A 122 11.35 -4.09 7.01
CA ARG A 122 10.08 -4.32 6.29
C ARG A 122 8.94 -4.63 7.24
N VAL A 123 7.76 -4.19 6.86
CA VAL A 123 6.51 -4.52 7.55
C VAL A 123 5.90 -5.76 6.91
N HIS A 124 5.87 -6.87 7.66
CA HIS A 124 5.39 -8.16 7.16
C HIS A 124 3.87 -8.27 7.21
N LEU A 125 3.23 -7.67 8.23
CA LEU A 125 1.79 -7.67 8.40
C LEU A 125 1.29 -6.35 8.97
N VAL A 126 0.12 -5.90 8.53
CA VAL A 126 -0.57 -4.75 9.09
C VAL A 126 -1.97 -5.15 9.53
N ASN A 127 -2.22 -5.05 10.83
CA ASN A 127 -3.58 -5.16 11.36
C ASN A 127 -4.24 -3.78 11.27
N ILE A 128 -5.34 -3.71 10.53
CA ILE A 128 -6.08 -2.48 10.27
C ILE A 128 -7.41 -2.53 11.02
N SER A 129 -7.65 -1.55 11.88
CA SER A 129 -8.94 -1.34 12.55
C SER A 129 -9.49 0.03 12.18
N SER A 130 -10.41 0.07 11.22
CA SER A 130 -11.05 1.31 10.77
C SER A 130 -12.25 1.68 11.65
N LYS A 131 -12.32 2.95 12.03
CA LYS A 131 -13.44 3.59 12.73
C LYS A 131 -14.01 4.68 11.83
N ILE A 132 -14.93 4.27 10.95
CA ILE A 132 -15.48 5.09 9.86
C ILE A 132 -16.07 6.41 10.37
N GLU A 133 -16.85 6.37 11.46
CA GLU A 133 -17.50 7.57 12.03
C GLU A 133 -16.51 8.69 12.41
N ARG A 134 -15.27 8.33 12.73
CA ARG A 134 -14.23 9.27 13.17
C ARG A 134 -13.13 9.47 12.13
N ARG A 135 -13.28 8.87 10.94
CA ARG A 135 -12.24 8.75 9.91
C ARG A 135 -10.85 8.48 10.51
N ARG A 136 -10.82 7.48 11.38
CA ARG A 136 -9.63 7.08 12.12
C ARG A 136 -9.33 5.62 11.83
N ILE A 137 -8.07 5.32 11.52
CA ILE A 137 -7.59 3.96 11.35
C ILE A 137 -6.51 3.70 12.39
N ASP A 138 -6.75 2.73 13.25
CA ASP A 138 -5.76 2.22 14.18
C ASP A 138 -4.99 1.08 13.48
N LEU A 139 -3.67 1.15 13.51
CA LEU A 139 -2.76 0.27 12.79
C LEU A 139 -1.83 -0.44 13.78
N ARG A 140 -1.55 -1.72 13.52
CA ARG A 140 -0.44 -2.43 14.16
C ARG A 140 0.40 -3.12 13.10
N CYS A 141 1.61 -2.61 12.91
CA CYS A 141 2.58 -3.14 11.96
C CYS A 141 3.44 -4.19 12.67
N LEU A 142 3.51 -5.40 12.11
CA LEU A 142 4.39 -6.46 12.58
C LEU A 142 5.73 -6.33 11.86
N LEU A 143 6.80 -6.17 12.62
CA LEU A 143 8.17 -6.11 12.12
C LEU A 143 9.01 -7.22 12.75
N ARG A 144 10.05 -7.63 12.03
CA ARG A 144 11.05 -8.58 12.52
C ARG A 144 12.11 -7.84 13.34
N THR A 145 12.53 -8.42 14.45
CA THR A 145 13.68 -7.90 15.21
C THR A 145 15.01 -8.27 14.51
N SER A 146 16.11 -7.67 14.97
CA SER A 146 17.46 -8.06 14.55
C SER A 146 17.84 -9.48 14.99
N GLU A 147 17.14 -10.05 15.97
CA GLU A 147 17.30 -11.44 16.41
C GLU A 147 16.45 -12.35 15.51
N GLU A 148 17.02 -13.48 15.07
CA GLU A 148 16.28 -14.45 14.25
C GLU A 148 15.04 -14.96 15.01
N ASP A 149 13.92 -15.10 14.29
CA ASP A 149 12.62 -15.59 14.77
C ASP A 149 11.89 -14.77 15.85
N SER A 150 12.33 -13.55 16.16
CA SER A 150 11.62 -12.65 17.08
C SER A 150 10.91 -11.50 16.36
N TRP A 151 9.68 -11.20 16.81
CA TRP A 151 8.73 -10.28 16.18
C TRP A 151 8.17 -9.28 17.17
N TYR A 152 7.91 -8.05 16.72
CA TYR A 152 7.26 -7.02 17.53
C TYR A 152 6.24 -6.22 16.75
N PHE A 153 5.29 -5.62 17.47
CA PHE A 153 4.29 -4.72 16.90
C PHE A 153 4.67 -3.26 17.12
N ARG A 154 4.53 -2.45 16.08
CA ARG A 154 4.51 -1.00 16.15
C ARG A 154 3.09 -0.51 15.93
N GLU A 155 2.54 0.20 16.91
CA GLU A 155 1.21 0.79 16.81
C GLU A 155 1.25 2.13 16.09
N GLY A 156 0.17 2.46 15.42
CA GLY A 156 -0.02 3.71 14.70
C GLY A 156 -1.48 4.12 14.67
N THR A 157 -1.70 5.41 14.43
CA THR A 157 -3.05 5.93 14.15
C THR A 157 -2.93 6.90 13.01
N VAL A 158 -3.76 6.70 11.99
CA VAL A 158 -3.91 7.65 10.88
C VAL A 158 -5.33 8.20 10.83
N PHE A 159 -5.45 9.44 10.37
CA PHE A 159 -6.71 10.13 10.16
C PHE A 159 -6.80 10.53 8.70
N TYR A 160 -8.02 10.60 8.17
CA TYR A 160 -8.26 10.97 6.78
C TYR A 160 -9.61 11.67 6.59
#